data_AF-A0A8T7FXW0-F1
#
_entry.id   AF-A0A8T7FXW0-F1
#
_cell.length_a   1.000
_cell.length_b   1.000
_cell.length_c   1.000
_cell.angle_alpha   90.00
_cell.angle_beta   90.00
_cell.angle_gamma   90.00
#
_symmetry.space_group_name_H-M   'P 1'
#
loop_
_entity.id
_entity.type
_entity.pdbx_description
1 polymer ?
#
loop_
_entity_poly.entity_id
_entity_poly.type
_entity_poly.pdbx_seq_one_letter_code
_entity_poly.pdbx_strand_id
1 'polypeptide(L)'
;MNRRKPEQIVKLLRKAEEELAKGKAVDDFCREEQIGPATYYRWQRKYGGLQVEDAKRLKALEVENAKLKRLLAEAMLANDAIREFLEKKA
;
A
#
# COMPACT_ATOMS: atom_id res chain seq x y z
N MET A 1 -30.12 -4.88 7.74
CA MET A 1 -28.75 -5.44 7.83
C MET A 1 -27.79 -4.45 7.20
N ASN A 2 -26.97 -3.77 8.00
CA ASN A 2 -26.10 -2.68 7.51
C ASN A 2 -24.91 -3.28 6.75
N ARG A 3 -24.88 -3.12 5.42
CA ARG A 3 -23.82 -3.67 4.57
C ARG A 3 -22.58 -2.78 4.65
N ARG A 4 -21.50 -3.28 5.29
CA ARG A 4 -20.21 -2.57 5.28
C ARG A 4 -19.67 -2.50 3.84
N LYS A 5 -19.13 -1.34 3.48
CA LYS A 5 -18.42 -1.14 2.20
C LYS A 5 -17.07 -1.87 2.21
N PRO A 6 -16.52 -2.28 1.06
CA PRO A 6 -15.21 -2.96 0.99
C PRO A 6 -14.10 -2.21 1.74
N GLU A 7 -14.05 -0.89 1.67
CA GLU A 7 -13.03 -0.08 2.33
C GLU A 7 -13.13 -0.15 3.86
N GLN A 8 -14.37 -0.23 4.39
CA GLN A 8 -14.62 -0.41 5.81
C GLN A 8 -14.22 -1.80 6.29
N ILE A 9 -14.39 -2.81 5.44
CA ILE A 9 -13.99 -4.20 5.74
C ILE A 9 -12.47 -4.30 5.80
N VAL A 10 -11.75 -3.72 4.84
CA VAL A 10 -10.27 -3.71 4.82
C VAL A 10 -9.70 -3.00 6.05
N LYS A 11 -10.27 -1.84 6.42
CA LYS A 11 -9.86 -1.14 7.66
C LYS A 11 -10.11 -1.99 8.91
N LEU A 12 -11.23 -2.71 8.97
CA LEU A 12 -11.51 -3.61 10.09
C LEU A 12 -10.53 -4.79 10.13
N LEU A 13 -10.19 -5.40 9.00
CA LEU A 13 -9.22 -6.50 8.96
C LEU A 13 -7.84 -6.04 9.42
N ARG A 14 -7.40 -4.84 9.04
CA ARG A 14 -6.16 -4.25 9.55
C ARG A 14 -6.19 -4.03 11.06
N LYS A 15 -7.29 -3.48 11.58
CA LYS A 15 -7.47 -3.32 13.03
C LYS A 15 -7.43 -4.67 13.75
N ALA A 16 -8.02 -5.70 13.14
CA ALA A 16 -7.95 -7.06 13.67
C ALA A 16 -6.50 -7.54 13.76
N GLU A 17 -5.72 -7.45 12.68
CA GLU A 17 -4.30 -7.85 12.65
C GLU A 17 -3.47 -7.16 13.74
N GLU A 18 -3.67 -5.85 13.94
CA GLU A 18 -2.96 -5.07 14.97
C GLU A 18 -3.33 -5.54 16.40
N GLU A 19 -4.60 -5.83 16.68
CA GLU A 19 -5.06 -6.30 17.99
C GLU A 19 -4.66 -7.76 18.25
N LEU A 20 -4.72 -8.61 17.23
CA LEU A 20 -4.25 -9.99 17.28
C LEU A 20 -2.73 -10.06 17.53
N ALA A 21 -1.94 -9.16 16.94
CA ALA A 21 -0.51 -9.05 17.21
C ALA A 21 -0.20 -8.66 18.66
N LYS A 22 -1.12 -7.98 19.35
CA LYS A 22 -1.04 -7.68 20.80
C LYS A 22 -1.52 -8.86 21.67
N GLY A 23 -1.90 -9.99 21.07
CA GLY A 23 -2.35 -11.19 21.77
C GLY A 23 -3.86 -11.32 21.96
N LYS A 24 -4.67 -10.46 21.33
CA LYS A 24 -6.14 -10.54 21.42
C LYS A 24 -6.68 -11.73 20.62
N ALA A 25 -7.67 -12.44 21.19
CA ALA A 25 -8.36 -13.51 20.48
C ALA A 25 -9.32 -12.95 19.41
N VAL A 26 -9.47 -13.69 18.30
CA VAL A 26 -10.40 -13.33 17.21
C VAL A 26 -11.83 -13.19 17.72
N ASP A 27 -12.26 -14.06 18.64
CA ASP A 27 -13.61 -14.05 19.17
C ASP A 27 -13.92 -12.78 19.97
N ASP A 28 -12.96 -12.30 20.75
CA ASP A 28 -13.12 -11.06 21.53
C ASP A 28 -13.15 -9.84 20.61
N PHE A 29 -12.29 -9.80 19.60
CA PHE A 29 -12.34 -8.77 18.56
C PHE A 29 -13.70 -8.78 17.82
N CYS A 30 -14.20 -9.96 17.45
CA CYS A 30 -15.48 -10.10 16.76
C CYS A 30 -16.65 -9.60 17.62
N ARG A 31 -16.63 -9.88 18.94
CA ARG A 31 -17.65 -9.36 19.88
C ARG A 31 -17.63 -7.83 19.96
N GLU A 32 -16.45 -7.23 20.10
CA GLU A 32 -16.32 -5.77 20.17
C GLU A 32 -16.77 -5.06 18.88
N GLU A 33 -16.41 -5.63 17.72
CA GLU A 33 -16.77 -5.08 16.42
C GLU A 33 -18.20 -5.46 15.98
N GLN A 34 -18.93 -6.18 16.83
CA GLN A 34 -20.30 -6.66 16.59
C GLN A 34 -20.43 -7.43 15.28
N ILE A 35 -19.45 -8.30 14.99
CA ILE A 35 -19.45 -9.19 13.83
C ILE A 35 -19.35 -10.64 14.27
N GLY A 36 -19.94 -11.55 13.51
CA GLY A 36 -19.76 -12.99 13.75
C GLY A 36 -18.38 -13.46 13.28
N PRO A 37 -17.71 -14.41 13.98
CA PRO A 37 -16.43 -14.99 13.55
C PRO A 37 -16.45 -15.53 12.12
N ALA A 38 -17.55 -16.17 11.72
CA ALA A 38 -17.73 -16.65 10.34
C ALA A 38 -17.70 -15.51 9.29
N THR A 39 -18.22 -14.33 9.63
CA THR A 39 -18.15 -13.15 8.76
C THR A 39 -16.74 -12.60 8.68
N TYR A 40 -16.01 -12.56 9.80
CA TYR A 40 -14.61 -12.18 9.85
C TYR A 40 -13.76 -13.05 8.91
N TYR A 41 -13.80 -14.38 9.06
CA TYR A 41 -13.01 -15.29 8.22
C TYR A 41 -13.40 -15.23 6.73
N ARG A 42 -14.69 -15.03 6.42
CA ARG A 42 -15.14 -14.81 5.03
C ARG A 42 -14.53 -13.54 4.45
N TRP A 43 -14.51 -12.46 5.22
CA TRP A 43 -13.88 -11.21 4.80
C TRP A 43 -12.37 -11.32 4.69
N GLN A 44 -11.71 -12.02 5.61
CA GLN A 44 -10.28 -12.29 5.56
C GLN A 44 -9.90 -13.03 4.27
N ARG A 45 -10.64 -14.09 3.89
CA ARG A 45 -10.42 -14.80 2.62
C ARG A 45 -10.61 -13.92 1.39
N LYS A 46 -11.58 -13.01 1.42
CA LYS A 46 -11.96 -12.19 0.26
C LYS A 46 -11.13 -10.91 0.11
N TYR A 47 -10.78 -10.28 1.23
CA TYR A 47 -10.19 -8.94 1.27
C TYR A 47 -8.83 -8.89 1.98
N GLY A 48 -8.44 -9.92 2.74
CA GLY A 48 -7.11 -9.95 3.38
C GLY A 48 -5.96 -9.95 2.37
N GLY A 49 -6.15 -10.57 1.21
CA GLY A 49 -5.17 -10.52 0.11
C GLY A 49 -5.04 -9.13 -0.54
N LEU A 50 -6.05 -8.26 -0.40
CA LEU A 50 -6.01 -6.91 -0.98
C LEU A 50 -4.93 -6.04 -0.30
N GLN A 51 -4.74 -6.20 1.02
CA GLN A 51 -3.66 -5.51 1.74
C GLN A 51 -2.28 -5.94 1.25
N VAL A 52 -2.11 -7.23 0.93
CA VAL A 52 -0.85 -7.77 0.43
C VAL A 52 -0.55 -7.24 -0.98
N GLU A 53 -1.55 -7.20 -1.85
CA GLU A 53 -1.40 -6.65 -3.20
C GLU A 53 -1.16 -5.14 -3.20
N ASP A 54 -1.83 -4.37 -2.32
CA ASP A 54 -1.57 -2.94 -2.16
C ASP A 54 -0.14 -2.67 -1.67
N ALA A 55 0.36 -3.46 -0.71
CA ALA A 55 1.75 -3.35 -0.24
C ALA A 55 2.79 -3.70 -1.32
N LYS A 56 2.53 -4.75 -2.12
CA LYS A 56 3.38 -5.09 -3.27
C LYS A 56 3.39 -3.99 -4.32
N ARG A 57 2.22 -3.43 -4.64
CA ARG A 57 2.08 -2.34 -5.61
C ARG A 57 2.81 -1.08 -5.14
N LEU A 58 2.71 -0.74 -3.86
CA LEU A 58 3.43 0.40 -3.28
C LEU A 58 4.94 0.22 -3.45
N LYS A 59 5.49 -0.94 -3.06
CA LYS A 59 6.92 -1.23 -3.20
C LYS A 59 7.39 -1.17 -4.65
N ALA A 60 6.59 -1.68 -5.59
CA ALA A 60 6.90 -1.61 -7.02
C ALA A 60 6.95 -0.15 -7.52
N LEU A 61 5.99 0.68 -7.11
CA LEU A 61 5.96 2.10 -7.44
C LEU A 61 7.13 2.87 -6.83
N GLU A 62 7.55 2.55 -5.60
CA GLU A 62 8.74 3.16 -4.98
C GLU A 62 10.02 2.85 -5.75
N VAL A 63 10.20 1.59 -6.18
CA VAL A 63 11.35 1.17 -7.01
C VAL A 63 11.34 1.87 -8.36
N GLU A 64 10.18 1.93 -9.02
CA GLU A 64 10.04 2.63 -10.29
C GLU A 64 10.30 4.12 -10.15
N ASN A 65 9.78 4.77 -9.11
CA ASN A 65 10.01 6.18 -8.84
C ASN A 65 11.51 6.48 -8.62
N ALA A 66 12.20 5.63 -7.87
CA ALA A 66 13.65 5.75 -7.67
C ALA A 66 14.42 5.63 -8.99
N LYS A 67 14.05 4.66 -9.84
CA LYS A 67 14.63 4.50 -11.17
C LYS A 67 14.39 5.71 -12.06
N LEU A 68 13.15 6.22 -12.09
CA LEU A 68 12.79 7.40 -12.88
C LEU A 68 13.54 8.66 -12.43
N LYS A 69 13.67 8.88 -11.11
CA LYS A 69 14.46 10.00 -10.56
C LYS A 69 15.92 9.94 -10.98
N ARG A 70 16.53 8.75 -10.96
CA ARG A 70 17.92 8.56 -11.42
C ARG A 70 18.07 8.90 -12.90
N LEU A 71 17.21 8.35 -13.75
CA LEU A 71 17.23 8.60 -15.20
C LEU A 71 17.00 10.09 -15.52
N LEU A 72 16.11 10.74 -14.78
CA LEU A 72 15.86 12.17 -14.94
C LEU A 72 17.10 12.99 -14.57
N ALA A 73 17.78 12.67 -13.46
CA ALA A 73 19.01 13.36 -13.08
C ALA A 73 20.13 13.18 -14.12
N GLU A 74 20.31 11.96 -14.65
CA GLU A 74 21.27 11.68 -15.72
C GLU A 74 20.94 12.47 -16.99
N ALA A 75 19.67 12.53 -17.38
CA ALA A 75 19.22 13.29 -18.54
C ALA A 75 19.41 14.81 -18.36
N MET A 76 19.16 15.33 -17.17
CA MET A 76 19.38 16.75 -16.85
C MET A 76 20.86 17.10 -16.93
N LEU A 77 21.75 16.30 -16.33
CA LEU A 77 23.20 16.49 -16.42
C LEU A 77 23.70 16.49 -17.87
N ALA A 78 23.21 15.55 -18.69
CA ALA A 78 23.55 15.51 -20.11
C ALA A 78 23.05 16.75 -20.86
N ASN A 79 21.86 17.25 -20.54
CA ASN A 79 21.30 18.45 -21.15
C ASN A 79 22.13 19.68 -20.80
N ASP A 80 22.50 19.83 -19.54
CA ASP A 80 23.33 20.95 -19.06
C ASP A 80 24.70 20.96 -19.73
N ALA A 81 25.35 19.78 -19.84
CA ALA A 81 26.63 19.67 -20.56
C ALA A 81 26.51 20.05 -22.05
N ILE A 82 25.42 19.67 -22.72
CA ILE A 82 25.17 20.06 -24.12
C ILE A 82 24.98 21.57 -24.23
N ARG A 83 24.20 22.18 -23.33
CA ARG A 83 23.98 23.63 -23.32
C ARG A 83 25.27 24.39 -23.11
N GLU A 84 26.08 24.00 -22.12
CA GLU A 84 27.37 24.63 -21.85
C GLU A 84 28.32 24.53 -23.06
N PHE A 85 28.33 23.38 -23.77
CA PHE A 85 29.11 23.22 -24.98
C PHE A 85 28.64 24.14 -26.13
N LEU A 86 27.32 24.30 -26.30
CA LEU A 86 26.75 25.19 -27.31
C LEU A 86 27.05 26.67 -26.99
N GLU A 87 26.95 27.06 -25.72
CA GLU A 87 27.27 28.42 -25.27
C GLU A 87 28.75 28.76 -25.48
N LYS A 88 29.68 27.81 -25.26
CA LYS A 88 31.11 28.02 -25.51
C LYS A 88 31.50 28.10 -26.99
N LYS A 89 30.61 27.69 -27.90
CA LYS A 89 30.83 27.73 -29.36
C LYS A 89 30.24 28.97 -30.04
N ALA A 90 29.37 29.71 -29.35
CA ALA A 90 28.81 30.99 -29.79
C ALA A 90 29.78 32.14 -29.46
#